data_AF-A0A6M3KX58-F1
#
_entry.id   AF-A0A6M3KX58-F1
#
_cell.length_a   1.000
_cell.length_b   1.000
_cell.length_c   1.000
_cell.angle_alpha   90.00
_cell.angle_beta   90.00
_cell.angle_gamma   90.00
#
_symmetry.space_group_name_H-M   'P 1'
#
loop_
_entity.id
_entity.type
_entity.pdbx_description
1 polymer ?
#
loop_
_entity_poly.entity_id
_entity_poly.type
_entity_poly.pdbx_seq_one_letter_code
_entity_poly.pdbx_strand_id
1 'polypeptide(L)' 'MVTATNWAIHNSGDQKKVTADLTSVANNNTLVIPHLIKIEDGHCDCTTDDSISITWSGNTVTFLDGATLAGRLVLYGR' A
#
# COMPACT_ATOMS: atom_id res chain seq x y z
N MET A 1 13.79 2.68 -1.21
CA MET A 1 13.10 1.99 -2.33
C MET A 1 12.04 1.08 -1.73
N VAL A 2 10.79 1.17 -2.19
CA VAL A 2 9.72 0.24 -1.76
C VAL A 2 9.75 -0.98 -2.66
N THR A 3 9.70 -2.17 -2.10
CA THR A 3 9.51 -3.41 -2.84
C THR A 3 8.21 -4.07 -2.43
N ALA A 4 7.30 -4.22 -3.41
CA ALA A 4 5.99 -4.82 -3.24
C ALA A 4 5.83 -6.01 -4.19
N THR A 5 5.37 -7.14 -3.66
CA THR A 5 5.24 -8.43 -4.35
C THR A 5 3.86 -9.03 -4.11
N ASN A 6 3.54 -10.17 -4.73
CA ASN A 6 2.27 -10.88 -4.54
C ASN A 6 1.02 -10.01 -4.73
N TRP A 7 1.04 -9.17 -5.78
CA TRP A 7 -0.07 -8.30 -6.13
C TRP A 7 -1.33 -9.11 -6.43
N ALA A 8 -2.42 -8.79 -5.74
CA ALA A 8 -3.75 -9.32 -6.01
C ALA A 8 -4.74 -8.17 -6.18
N ILE A 9 -5.65 -8.34 -7.14
CA ILE A 9 -6.71 -7.38 -7.45
C ILE A 9 -8.03 -8.12 -7.30
N HIS A 10 -8.91 -7.57 -6.48
CA HIS A 10 -10.23 -8.10 -6.23
C HIS A 10 -11.28 -7.07 -6.63
N ASN A 11 -12.37 -7.55 -7.24
CA ASN A 11 -13.55 -6.73 -7.41
C ASN A 11 -14.35 -6.73 -6.10
N SER A 12 -14.55 -5.58 -5.49
CA SER A 12 -15.23 -5.41 -4.20
C SER A 12 -16.45 -4.51 -4.38
N GLY A 13 -17.40 -4.97 -5.19
CA GLY A 13 -18.57 -4.17 -5.59
C GLY A 13 -18.16 -3.03 -6.52
N ASP A 14 -18.42 -1.80 -6.08
CA ASP A 14 -18.12 -0.57 -6.84
C ASP A 14 -16.65 -0.12 -6.75
N GLN A 15 -15.82 -0.85 -5.98
CA GLN A 15 -14.40 -0.56 -5.78
C GLN A 15 -13.53 -1.74 -6.20
N LYS A 16 -12.27 -1.43 -6.51
CA LYS A 16 -11.18 -2.39 -6.63
C LYS A 16 -10.43 -2.43 -5.31
N LYS A 17 -10.26 -3.64 -4.79
CA LYS A 17 -9.36 -3.90 -3.67
C LYS A 17 -8.03 -4.40 -4.24
N VAL A 18 -6.94 -3.74 -3.89
CA VAL A 18 -5.58 -4.16 -4.25
C VAL A 18 -4.85 -4.57 -2.98
N THR A 19 -4.20 -5.74 -3.00
CA THR A 19 -3.31 -6.15 -1.91
C THR A 19 -1.92 -6.49 -2.43
N ALA A 20 -0.89 -6.19 -1.65
CA ALA A 20 0.49 -6.53 -1.96
C ALA A 20 1.29 -6.81 -0.69
N ASP A 21 2.29 -7.68 -0.78
CA ASP A 21 3.25 -7.95 0.29
C ASP A 21 4.42 -6.99 0.16
N LEU A 22 4.73 -6.27 1.23
CA LEU A 22 5.86 -5.36 1.34
C LEU A 22 7.04 -6.11 1.95
N THR A 23 8.21 -6.05 1.32
CA THR A 23 9.43 -6.71 1.82
C THR A 23 10.49 -5.73 2.31
N SER A 24 10.44 -4.49 1.81
CA SER A 24 11.27 -3.40 2.30
C SER A 24 10.54 -2.09 2.01
N VAL A 25 10.29 -1.33 3.08
CA VAL A 25 9.77 0.03 3.04
C VAL A 25 10.77 0.90 3.77
N ALA A 26 11.10 2.03 3.17
CA ALA A 26 11.88 3.07 3.84
C ALA A 26 11.05 4.36 3.85
N ASN A 27 11.21 5.16 4.90
CA ASN A 27 10.53 6.44 5.10
C ASN A 27 10.56 7.32 3.86
N ASN A 28 9.47 8.05 3.63
CA ASN A 28 9.26 8.98 2.52
C ASN A 28 9.42 8.39 1.12
N ASN A 29 9.44 7.06 0.98
CA ASN A 29 9.34 6.48 -0.35
C ASN A 29 7.87 6.37 -0.79
N THR A 30 7.71 6.35 -2.10
CA THR A 30 6.41 6.21 -2.74
C THR A 30 6.29 4.88 -3.47
N LEU A 31 5.06 4.42 -3.63
CA LEU A 31 4.68 3.26 -4.42
C LEU A 31 3.50 3.63 -5.31
N VAL A 32 3.67 3.49 -6.62
CA VAL A 32 2.59 3.67 -7.59
C VAL A 32 1.80 2.37 -7.70
N ILE A 33 0.49 2.46 -7.63
CA ILE A 33 -0.42 1.32 -7.73
C ILE A 33 -0.97 1.27 -9.16
N PRO A 34 -0.40 0.46 -10.06
CA PRO A 34 -0.71 0.52 -11.49
C PRO A 34 -2.15 0.13 -11.82
N HIS A 35 -2.85 -0.50 -10.89
CA HIS A 35 -4.21 -1.02 -11.08
C HIS A 35 -5.31 -0.09 -10.59
N LEU A 36 -4.95 1.03 -9.97
CA LEU A 36 -5.87 2.06 -9.52
C LEU A 36 -5.60 3.35 -10.29
N ILE A 37 -6.66 4.08 -10.63
CA ILE A 37 -6.60 5.47 -11.08
C ILE A 37 -6.60 6.38 -9.84
N LYS A 38 -7.38 6.02 -8.83
CA LYS A 38 -7.47 6.76 -7.56
C LYS A 38 -7.62 5.82 -6.38
N ILE A 39 -6.80 6.03 -5.35
CA ILE A 39 -6.96 5.44 -4.03
C ILE A 39 -8.00 6.26 -3.26
N GLU A 40 -9.02 5.59 -2.76
CA GLU A 40 -10.09 6.17 -1.95
C GLU A 40 -9.87 5.87 -0.46
N ASP A 41 -9.33 4.69 -0.15
CA ASP A 41 -9.02 4.26 1.22
C ASP A 41 -7.89 3.22 1.22
N GLY A 42 -7.24 3.01 2.36
CA GLY A 42 -6.18 2.03 2.49
C GLY A 42 -5.55 1.95 3.88
N HIS A 43 -4.96 0.81 4.17
CA HIS A 43 -4.13 0.60 5.35
C HIS A 43 -2.93 -0.29 5.00
N CYS A 44 -1.94 -0.24 5.87
CA CYS A 44 -0.75 -1.08 5.81
C CYS A 44 -0.59 -1.78 7.16
N ASP A 45 -0.63 -3.11 7.13
CA ASP A 45 -0.35 -3.93 8.30
C ASP A 45 1.13 -4.31 8.28
N CYS A 46 1.82 -4.19 9.41
CA CYS A 46 3.22 -4.59 9.53
C CYS A 46 3.38 -5.78 10.45
N THR A 47 4.37 -6.63 10.13
CA THR A 47 4.61 -7.86 10.89
C THR A 47 5.40 -7.63 12.17
N THR A 48 6.11 -6.49 12.28
CA THR A 48 7.01 -6.19 13.40
C THR A 48 6.74 -4.88 14.13
N ASP A 49 5.98 -3.95 13.55
CA ASP A 49 5.54 -2.70 14.19
C ASP A 49 4.04 -2.54 13.98
N ASP A 50 3.31 -2.18 15.03
CA ASP A 50 1.84 -2.20 15.04
C ASP A 50 1.19 -1.08 14.19
N SER A 51 1.96 -0.13 13.65
CA SER A 51 1.41 0.92 12.81
C SER A 51 2.41 1.52 11.82
N ILE A 52 2.15 1.36 10.52
CA ILE A 52 2.72 2.23 9.48
C ILE A 52 1.72 3.31 9.12
N SER A 53 2.19 4.56 9.16
CA SER A 53 1.47 5.69 8.61
C SER A 53 1.66 5.74 7.10
N ILE A 54 0.57 5.64 6.34
CA ILE A 54 0.55 5.89 4.90
C ILE A 54 -0.32 7.10 4.56
N THR A 55 0.05 7.79 3.50
CA THR A 55 -0.80 8.78 2.83
C THR A 55 -0.88 8.44 1.35
N TRP A 56 -1.82 9.03 0.63
CA TRP A 56 -1.96 8.77 -0.80
C TRP A 56 -2.43 10.00 -1.56
N SER A 57 -2.05 10.05 -2.84
CA SER A 57 -2.52 11.05 -3.80
C SER A 57 -2.64 10.39 -5.17
N GLY A 58 -3.81 10.50 -5.80
CA GLY A 58 -4.13 9.74 -7.01
C GLY A 58 -3.99 8.24 -6.74
N ASN A 59 -3.12 7.57 -7.49
CA ASN A 59 -2.79 6.15 -7.31
C ASN A 59 -1.41 5.91 -6.66
N THR A 60 -0.84 6.92 -6.03
CA THR A 60 0.47 6.84 -5.37
C THR A 60 0.29 6.80 -3.86
N VAL A 61 0.90 5.81 -3.21
CA VAL A 61 1.03 5.70 -1.75
C VAL A 61 2.37 6.27 -1.32
N THR A 62 2.40 7.03 -0.23
CA THR A 62 3.59 7.54 0.44
C THR A 62 3.66 6.95 1.84
N PHE A 63 4.77 6.30 2.16
CA PHE A 63 5.03 5.73 3.48
C PHE A 63 5.72 6.78 4.34
N LEU A 64 5.04 7.26 5.38
CA LEU A 64 5.54 8.34 6.23
C LEU A 64 6.55 7.83 7.26
N ASP A 65 6.22 6.72 7.91
CA ASP A 65 7.01 6.12 8.99
C ASP A 65 7.16 4.61 8.70
N GLY A 66 8.40 4.12 8.57
CA GLY A 66 8.68 2.75 8.18
C GLY A 66 10.17 2.44 8.16
N ALA A 67 10.70 2.12 9.34
CA ALA A 67 12.03 1.53 9.47
C ALA A 67 11.98 0.06 9.00
N THR A 68 12.24 -0.20 7.72
CA THR A 68 12.58 -1.54 7.21
C THR A 68 11.57 -2.63 7.57
N LEU A 69 10.29 -2.41 7.23
CA LEU A 69 9.23 -3.33 7.61
C LEU A 69 8.77 -4.20 6.44
N ALA A 70 8.67 -5.51 6.73
CA ALA A 70 7.87 -6.42 5.94
C ALA A 70 6.40 -6.33 6.40
N GLY A 71 5.44 -6.41 5.48
CA GLY A 71 4.05 -6.18 5.82
C GLY A 71 3.10 -6.47 4.66
N ARG A 72 1.83 -6.09 4.83
CA ARG A 72 0.78 -6.22 3.83
C ARG A 72 0.12 -4.87 3.59
N LEU A 73 0.10 -4.45 2.34
CA LEU A 73 -0.63 -3.29 1.87
C LEU A 73 -2.04 -3.71 1.43
N VAL A 74 -3.06 -2.98 1.85
CA VAL A 74 -4.45 -3.15 1.40
C VAL A 74 -5.02 -1.80 1.01
N LEU A 75 -5.44 -1.66 -0.24
CA LEU A 75 -5.96 -0.41 -0.79
C LEU A 75 -7.32 -0.64 -1.46
N TYR A 76 -8.16 0.38 -1.42
CA TYR A 76 -9.45 0.43 -2.09
C TYR A 76 -9.49 1.66 -3.01
N GLY A 77 -9.99 1.48 -4.22
CA GLY A 77 -10.03 2.57 -5.19
C GLY A 77 -10.79 2.24 -6.46
N ARG A 78 -10.71 3.15 -7.44
CA ARG A 78 -11.29 3.02 -8.78
C ARG A 78 -10.21 3.05 -9.84
#